data_AF-A0A957BXR9-F1
#
_entry.id   AF-A0A957BXR9-F1
#
_cell.length_a   1.000
_cell.length_b   1.000
_cell.length_c   1.000
_cell.angle_alpha   90.00
_cell.angle_beta   90.00
_cell.angle_gamma   90.00
#
_symmetry.space_group_name_H-M   'P 1'
#
loop_
_entity.id
_entity.type
_entity.pdbx_description
1 polymer ?
#
loop_
_entity_poly.entity_id
_entity_poly.type
_entity_poly.pdbx_seq_one_letter_code
_entity_poly.pdbx_strand_id
1 'polypeptide(L)'
;MRILMLTQNLPYPPASGGALRAYGLLHSLHAAGHRLMLLSFHDGRKTLAPQLEALCAEVIAIAHPTRTRLMRLHQLALTNQPDIVQRMSSEDMRATLARQLRTQHYDAILFEGLEMATYLPYAKTLKTRTKLIYDAFNAEYALQRTIAHVDARNFRRLPAALYSRIQAARIHAFERSICQMADGVIAVSNEDAALLRPLRGQRPLPVVPSGIFTQAYAQAAPLDLEQPAIVFTGKMDYRPNVDAVLWFAQDILPRLLEKVSTVHFYIVGQKPSAALDGLRALPEVTITGAVDD
;
A
#
# COMPACT_ATOMS: atom_id res chain seq x y z
N MET A 1 15.45 2.63 -20.96
CA MET A 1 14.53 1.47 -21.01
C MET A 1 13.10 1.95 -21.19
N ARG A 2 12.21 1.11 -21.72
CA ARG A 2 10.76 1.30 -21.71
C ARG A 2 10.14 0.45 -20.61
N ILE A 3 9.48 1.07 -19.65
CA ILE A 3 8.96 0.41 -18.44
C ILE A 3 7.46 0.62 -18.37
N LEU A 4 6.71 -0.47 -18.18
CA LEU A 4 5.29 -0.44 -17.89
C LEU A 4 5.06 -0.59 -16.38
N MET A 5 4.36 0.34 -15.75
CA MET A 5 4.06 0.28 -14.33
C MET A 5 2.56 0.06 -14.11
N LEU A 6 2.22 -0.93 -13.28
CA LEU A 6 0.84 -1.25 -12.92
C LEU A 6 0.56 -0.78 -11.49
N THR A 7 -0.43 0.09 -11.31
CA THR A 7 -0.78 0.66 -10.00
C THR A 7 -2.24 0.44 -9.63
N GLN A 8 -2.51 0.21 -8.34
CA GLN A 8 -3.86 0.01 -7.82
C GLN A 8 -4.74 1.27 -7.94
N ASN A 9 -4.14 2.46 -7.92
CA ASN A 9 -4.82 3.73 -8.12
C ASN A 9 -3.85 4.68 -8.80
N LEU A 10 -4.38 5.70 -9.49
CA LEU A 10 -3.53 6.77 -10.03
C LEU A 10 -2.68 7.35 -8.89
N PRO A 11 -1.34 7.36 -9.00
CA PRO A 11 -0.46 7.72 -7.90
C PRO A 11 -0.38 9.24 -7.68
N TYR A 12 -1.31 10.01 -8.25
CA TYR A 12 -1.41 11.46 -8.07
C TYR A 12 -2.86 11.91 -7.76
N PRO A 13 -3.06 12.90 -6.87
CA PRO A 13 -2.07 13.41 -5.92
C PRO A 13 -1.64 12.30 -4.93
N PRO A 14 -0.35 12.28 -4.50
CA PRO A 14 0.20 11.19 -3.70
C PRO A 14 -0.22 11.29 -2.22
N ALA A 15 -1.47 10.94 -1.92
CA ALA A 15 -2.06 11.10 -0.58
C ALA A 15 -2.02 9.83 0.30
N SER A 16 -1.32 8.78 -0.13
CA SER A 16 -1.18 7.53 0.63
C SER A 16 0.23 6.95 0.44
N GLY A 17 0.70 6.13 1.38
CA GLY A 17 2.06 5.57 1.31
C GLY A 17 2.37 4.85 -0.01
N GLY A 18 1.43 4.06 -0.53
CA GLY A 18 1.57 3.41 -1.83
C GLY A 18 1.59 4.39 -3.01
N ALA A 19 0.80 5.47 -2.95
CA ALA A 19 0.81 6.50 -3.98
C ALA A 19 2.10 7.35 -3.95
N LEU A 20 2.60 7.68 -2.75
CA LEU A 20 3.88 8.37 -2.56
C LEU A 20 5.04 7.56 -3.15
N ARG A 21 5.09 6.26 -2.84
CA ARG A 21 6.09 5.35 -3.40
C ARG A 21 6.00 5.29 -4.92
N ALA A 22 4.82 4.95 -5.45
CA ALA A 22 4.62 4.79 -6.89
C ALA A 22 4.96 6.09 -7.65
N TYR A 23 4.53 7.25 -7.13
CA TYR A 23 4.85 8.55 -7.72
C TYR A 23 6.35 8.87 -7.64
N GLY A 24 6.99 8.60 -6.49
CA GLY A 24 8.43 8.77 -6.33
C GLY A 24 9.25 7.88 -7.27
N LEU A 25 8.82 6.63 -7.49
CA LEU A 25 9.41 5.72 -8.47
C LEU A 25 9.24 6.22 -9.91
N LEU A 26 8.02 6.66 -10.29
CA LEU A 26 7.78 7.28 -11.60
C LEU A 26 8.71 8.48 -11.83
N HIS A 27 8.78 9.39 -10.86
CA HIS A 27 9.64 10.57 -10.95
C HIS A 27 11.12 10.19 -11.10
N SER A 28 11.61 9.26 -10.27
CA SER A 28 13.01 8.85 -10.27
C SER A 28 13.41 8.11 -11.56
N LEU A 29 12.55 7.23 -12.06
CA LEU A 29 12.79 6.49 -13.31
C LEU A 29 12.73 7.44 -14.52
N HIS A 30 11.82 8.41 -14.52
CA HIS A 30 11.74 9.43 -15.56
C HIS A 30 13.01 10.29 -15.58
N ALA A 31 13.45 10.77 -14.40
CA ALA A 31 14.67 11.56 -14.26
C ALA A 31 15.93 10.78 -14.69
N ALA A 32 15.93 9.45 -14.53
CA ALA A 32 16.96 8.55 -15.05
C ALA A 32 16.89 8.32 -16.57
N GLY A 33 16.02 9.02 -17.30
CA GLY A 33 15.89 8.94 -18.75
C GLY A 33 15.12 7.72 -19.25
N HIS A 34 14.29 7.09 -18.42
CA HIS A 34 13.45 5.98 -18.85
C HIS A 34 12.12 6.45 -19.43
N ARG A 35 11.61 5.70 -20.40
CA ARG A 35 10.31 5.95 -21.01
C ARG A 35 9.24 5.15 -20.27
N LEU A 36 8.33 5.83 -19.60
CA LEU A 36 7.37 5.22 -18.67
C LEU A 36 5.96 5.17 -19.26
N MET A 37 5.32 4.00 -19.15
CA MET A 37 3.90 3.83 -19.41
C MET A 37 3.23 3.45 -18.09
N LEU A 38 2.11 4.09 -17.78
CA LEU A 38 1.36 3.83 -16.56
C LEU A 38 0.02 3.18 -16.91
N LEU A 39 -0.24 2.02 -16.31
CA LEU A 39 -1.51 1.31 -16.41
C LEU A 39 -2.12 1.22 -15.01
N SER A 40 -3.18 1.97 -14.76
CA SER A 40 -3.71 2.15 -13.40
C SER A 40 -5.21 1.96 -13.36
N PHE A 41 -5.71 1.47 -12.22
CA PHE A 41 -7.12 1.68 -11.92
C PHE A 41 -7.41 3.13 -11.56
N HIS A 42 -8.66 3.52 -11.80
CA HIS A 42 -9.21 4.84 -11.62
C HIS A 42 -10.67 4.73 -11.13
N ASP A 43 -11.04 5.62 -10.22
CA ASP A 43 -12.30 5.61 -9.49
C ASP A 43 -13.40 6.46 -10.15
N GLY A 44 -13.19 6.94 -11.38
CA GLY A 44 -14.13 7.82 -12.09
C GLY A 44 -14.13 9.27 -11.57
N ARG A 45 -13.45 9.56 -10.45
CA ARG A 45 -13.53 10.85 -9.74
C ARG A 45 -12.34 11.77 -9.99
N LYS A 46 -11.17 11.19 -10.24
CA LYS A 46 -9.93 11.93 -10.53
C LYS A 46 -9.65 12.08 -12.04
N THR A 47 -9.74 13.29 -12.58
CA THR A 47 -9.17 13.58 -13.90
C THR A 47 -7.70 13.18 -13.97
N LEU A 48 -7.25 12.74 -15.15
CA LEU A 48 -5.83 12.46 -15.39
C LEU A 48 -5.03 13.73 -15.08
N ALA A 49 -4.07 13.60 -14.17
CA ALA A 49 -3.31 14.74 -13.69
C ALA A 49 -2.17 15.07 -14.68
N PRO A 50 -1.97 16.35 -15.03
CA PRO A 50 -0.88 16.77 -15.94
C PRO A 50 0.51 16.29 -15.48
N GLN A 51 0.71 16.15 -14.17
CA GLN A 51 1.95 15.64 -13.57
C GLN A 51 2.25 14.21 -14.00
N LEU A 52 1.23 13.36 -14.16
CA LEU A 52 1.44 11.99 -14.63
C LEU A 52 1.71 11.96 -16.14
N GLU A 53 1.09 12.84 -16.92
CA GLU A 53 1.34 12.98 -18.36
C GLU A 53 2.73 13.56 -18.66
N ALA A 54 3.27 14.41 -17.79
CA ALA A 54 4.63 14.91 -17.88
C ALA A 54 5.68 13.80 -17.63
N LEU A 55 5.37 12.85 -16.74
CA LEU A 55 6.30 11.77 -16.36
C LEU A 55 6.18 10.55 -17.28
N CYS A 56 4.97 10.24 -17.73
CA CYS A 56 4.65 9.05 -18.50
C CYS A 56 4.31 9.41 -19.94
N ALA A 57 4.92 8.72 -20.90
CA ALA A 57 4.59 8.93 -22.31
C ALA A 57 3.18 8.39 -22.67
N GLU A 58 2.57 7.57 -21.81
CA GLU A 58 1.19 7.12 -21.93
C GLU A 58 0.64 6.79 -20.53
N VAL A 59 -0.57 7.26 -20.23
CA VAL A 59 -1.30 6.89 -19.00
C VAL A 59 -2.64 6.28 -19.40
N ILE A 60 -2.87 5.04 -18.99
CA ILE A 60 -4.08 4.29 -19.27
C ILE A 60 -4.82 4.04 -17.96
N ALA A 61 -5.95 4.71 -17.81
CA ALA A 61 -6.84 4.57 -16.68
C ALA A 61 -7.95 3.56 -16.97
N ILE A 62 -8.14 2.58 -16.08
CA ILE A 62 -9.20 1.57 -16.16
C ILE A 62 -10.13 1.72 -14.95
N ALA A 63 -11.42 1.54 -15.14
CA ALA A 63 -12.36 1.55 -14.02
C ALA A 63 -12.04 0.43 -13.00
N HIS A 64 -12.17 0.74 -11.72
CA HIS A 64 -12.05 -0.28 -10.67
C HIS A 64 -13.01 -1.46 -10.91
N PRO A 65 -12.59 -2.71 -10.70
CA PRO A 65 -13.49 -3.85 -10.82
C PRO A 65 -14.58 -3.79 -9.75
N THR A 66 -15.81 -4.10 -10.14
CA THR A 66 -16.93 -4.18 -9.21
C THR A 66 -17.02 -5.59 -8.64
N ARG A 67 -17.07 -5.69 -7.30
CA ARG A 67 -17.16 -6.98 -6.60
C ARG A 67 -18.29 -6.91 -5.58
N THR A 68 -19.40 -7.59 -5.86
CA THR A 68 -20.54 -7.64 -4.94
C THR A 68 -20.24 -8.51 -3.72
N ARG A 69 -20.99 -8.32 -2.63
CA ARG A 69 -20.86 -9.16 -1.42
C ARG A 69 -21.12 -10.63 -1.72
N LEU A 70 -22.09 -10.92 -2.59
CA LEU A 70 -22.42 -12.28 -3.01
C LEU A 70 -21.24 -12.92 -3.77
N MET A 71 -20.67 -12.22 -4.75
CA MET A 71 -19.49 -12.69 -5.48
C MET A 71 -18.30 -12.95 -4.54
N ARG A 72 -18.08 -12.05 -3.57
CA ARG A 72 -17.05 -12.24 -2.55
C ARG A 72 -17.27 -13.51 -1.75
N LEU A 73 -18.49 -13.76 -1.26
CA LEU A 73 -18.80 -14.95 -0.48
C LEU A 73 -18.61 -16.23 -1.29
N HIS A 74 -19.08 -16.27 -2.54
CA HIS A 74 -18.84 -17.39 -3.46
C HIS A 74 -17.35 -17.65 -3.68
N GLN A 75 -16.55 -16.60 -3.92
CA GLN A 75 -15.10 -16.75 -4.13
C GLN A 75 -14.37 -17.22 -2.86
N LEU A 76 -14.80 -16.75 -1.69
CA LEU A 76 -14.24 -17.21 -0.41
C LEU A 76 -14.49 -18.71 -0.18
N ALA A 77 -15.67 -19.19 -0.55
CA ALA A 77 -16.08 -20.59 -0.40
C ALA A 77 -15.50 -21.52 -1.49
N LEU A 78 -15.47 -21.07 -2.75
CA LEU A 78 -15.15 -21.92 -3.90
C LEU A 78 -13.70 -21.82 -4.37
N THR A 79 -12.94 -20.84 -3.88
CA THR A 79 -11.56 -20.61 -4.34
C THR A 79 -10.61 -20.52 -3.16
N ASN A 80 -9.37 -20.96 -3.39
CA ASN A 80 -8.25 -20.75 -2.46
C ASN A 80 -7.45 -19.47 -2.75
N GLN A 81 -7.93 -18.62 -3.67
CA GLN A 81 -7.30 -17.33 -3.94
C GLN A 81 -7.54 -16.38 -2.76
N PRO A 82 -6.55 -15.54 -2.39
CA PRO A 82 -6.72 -14.58 -1.32
C PRO A 82 -7.65 -13.43 -1.74
N ASP A 83 -8.34 -12.85 -0.76
CA ASP A 83 -9.34 -11.81 -1.02
C ASP A 83 -8.73 -10.54 -1.61
N ILE A 84 -7.48 -10.22 -1.26
CA ILE A 84 -6.71 -9.07 -1.78
C ILE A 84 -6.52 -9.15 -3.31
N VAL A 85 -6.30 -10.36 -3.84
CA VAL A 85 -6.13 -10.67 -5.26
C VAL A 85 -7.46 -10.57 -6.00
N GLN A 86 -8.50 -11.22 -5.46
CA GLN A 86 -9.83 -11.23 -6.07
C GLN A 86 -10.46 -9.84 -6.11
N ARG A 87 -10.15 -8.99 -5.12
CA ARG A 87 -10.64 -7.60 -5.06
C ARG A 87 -10.21 -6.77 -6.27
N MET A 88 -9.03 -7.03 -6.82
CA MET A 88 -8.44 -6.23 -7.89
C MET A 88 -8.41 -6.96 -9.23
N SER A 89 -9.07 -8.11 -9.36
CA SER A 89 -9.15 -8.86 -10.62
C SER A 89 -10.10 -8.19 -11.61
N SER A 90 -9.58 -7.80 -12.77
CA SER A 90 -10.33 -7.16 -13.85
C SER A 90 -9.96 -7.76 -15.21
N GLU A 91 -10.97 -8.14 -15.99
CA GLU A 91 -10.75 -8.57 -17.37
C GLU A 91 -10.34 -7.41 -18.28
N ASP A 92 -10.80 -6.19 -18.01
CA ASP A 92 -10.36 -4.99 -18.76
C ASP A 92 -8.88 -4.72 -18.56
N MET A 93 -8.37 -4.91 -17.33
CA MET A 93 -6.95 -4.81 -17.01
C MET A 93 -6.14 -5.90 -17.74
N ARG A 94 -6.64 -7.15 -17.76
CA ARG A 94 -6.00 -8.24 -18.52
C ARG A 94 -5.97 -7.94 -20.01
N ALA A 95 -7.10 -7.57 -20.59
CA ALA A 95 -7.21 -7.26 -22.01
C ALA A 95 -6.31 -6.09 -22.42
N THR A 96 -6.25 -5.04 -21.59
CA THR A 96 -5.39 -3.88 -21.82
C THR A 96 -3.91 -4.21 -21.67
N LEU A 97 -3.53 -4.97 -20.64
CA LEU A 97 -2.16 -5.45 -20.47
C LEU A 97 -1.73 -6.31 -21.67
N ALA A 98 -2.59 -7.23 -22.11
CA ALA A 98 -2.33 -8.07 -23.28
C ALA A 98 -2.24 -7.25 -24.57
N ARG A 99 -3.05 -6.20 -24.73
CA ARG A 99 -2.96 -5.29 -25.88
C ARG A 99 -1.62 -4.56 -25.86
N GLN A 100 -1.24 -3.97 -24.73
CA GLN A 100 0.02 -3.24 -24.57
C GLN A 100 1.24 -4.11 -24.87
N LEU A 101 1.29 -5.34 -24.34
CA LEU A 101 2.39 -6.26 -24.59
C LEU A 101 2.46 -6.80 -26.02
N ARG A 102 1.38 -6.69 -26.80
CA ARG A 102 1.35 -7.05 -28.23
C ARG A 102 1.74 -5.88 -29.13
N THR A 103 1.38 -4.66 -28.76
CA THR A 103 1.59 -3.47 -29.61
C THR A 103 2.90 -2.74 -29.32
N GLN A 104 3.45 -2.90 -28.12
CA GLN A 104 4.65 -2.20 -27.69
C GLN A 104 5.64 -3.18 -27.06
N HIS A 105 6.94 -2.93 -27.27
CA HIS A 105 8.00 -3.65 -26.58
C HIS A 105 8.35 -2.95 -25.27
N TYR A 106 8.33 -3.70 -24.17
CA TYR A 106 8.76 -3.24 -22.85
C TYR A 106 9.97 -4.04 -22.39
N ASP A 107 10.92 -3.35 -21.76
CA ASP A 107 12.09 -4.00 -21.14
C ASP A 107 11.68 -4.63 -19.80
N ALA A 108 10.82 -3.95 -19.04
CA ALA A 108 10.29 -4.43 -17.77
C ALA A 108 8.82 -4.02 -17.53
N ILE A 109 8.10 -4.83 -16.76
CA ILE A 109 6.83 -4.48 -16.12
C ILE A 109 7.05 -4.46 -14.61
N LEU A 110 6.64 -3.37 -13.97
CA LEU A 110 6.64 -3.21 -12.54
C LEU A 110 5.22 -3.38 -12.00
N PHE A 111 4.99 -4.41 -11.19
CA PHE A 111 3.71 -4.68 -10.53
C PHE A 111 3.77 -4.15 -9.09
N GLU A 112 3.10 -3.02 -8.84
CA GLU A 112 3.14 -2.32 -7.56
C GLU A 112 2.17 -2.93 -6.53
N GLY A 113 2.73 -3.53 -5.48
CA GLY A 113 1.95 -4.21 -4.45
C GLY A 113 1.40 -5.57 -4.89
N LEU A 114 0.99 -6.38 -3.92
CA LEU A 114 0.49 -7.73 -4.19
C LEU A 114 -0.83 -7.70 -4.97
N GLU A 115 -1.62 -6.63 -4.80
CA GLU A 115 -2.83 -6.38 -5.58
C GLU A 115 -2.57 -6.39 -7.09
N MET A 116 -1.53 -5.70 -7.56
CA MET A 116 -1.21 -5.64 -8.99
C MET A 116 -0.43 -6.88 -9.45
N ALA A 117 0.31 -7.52 -8.55
CA ALA A 117 0.99 -8.77 -8.85
C ALA A 117 0.01 -9.92 -9.24
N THR A 118 -1.30 -9.79 -9.00
CA THR A 118 -2.35 -10.66 -9.57
C THR A 118 -2.26 -10.84 -11.09
N TYR A 119 -1.72 -9.84 -11.79
CA TYR A 119 -1.58 -9.86 -13.25
C TYR A 119 -0.29 -10.52 -13.73
N LEU A 120 0.67 -10.80 -12.84
CA LEU A 120 1.95 -11.41 -13.19
C LEU A 120 1.80 -12.83 -13.77
N PRO A 121 0.99 -13.74 -13.20
CA PRO A 121 0.77 -15.06 -13.80
C PRO A 121 0.19 -14.95 -15.22
N TYR A 122 -0.77 -14.05 -15.41
CA TYR A 122 -1.35 -13.78 -16.73
C TYR A 122 -0.30 -13.26 -17.72
N ALA A 123 0.54 -12.29 -17.32
CA ALA A 123 1.63 -11.79 -18.14
C ALA A 123 2.62 -12.89 -18.55
N LYS A 124 2.91 -13.87 -17.66
CA LYS A 124 3.72 -15.05 -18.03
C LYS A 124 3.04 -15.91 -19.11
N THR A 125 1.71 -16.07 -19.09
CA THR A 125 1.00 -16.85 -20.14
C THR A 125 1.10 -16.24 -21.52
N LEU A 126 1.32 -14.92 -21.61
CA LEU A 126 1.50 -14.20 -22.87
C LEU A 126 2.88 -14.45 -23.50
N LYS A 127 3.78 -15.21 -22.83
CA LYS A 127 5.13 -15.56 -23.30
C LYS A 127 5.95 -14.35 -23.76
N THR A 128 5.77 -13.21 -23.10
CA THR A 128 6.55 -12.00 -23.38
C THR A 128 8.02 -12.19 -22.99
N ARG A 129 8.93 -11.51 -23.69
CA ARG A 129 10.35 -11.39 -23.31
C ARG A 129 10.58 -10.32 -22.22
N THR A 130 9.57 -9.51 -21.92
CA THR A 130 9.62 -8.45 -20.91
C THR A 130 9.89 -9.03 -19.52
N LYS A 131 10.78 -8.38 -18.76
CA LYS A 131 11.06 -8.75 -17.38
C LYS A 131 9.89 -8.39 -16.47
N LEU A 132 9.43 -9.35 -15.67
CA LEU A 132 8.33 -9.15 -14.72
C LEU A 132 8.89 -8.89 -13.32
N ILE A 133 8.69 -7.68 -12.81
CA ILE A 133 9.23 -7.22 -11.53
C ILE A 133 8.06 -7.01 -10.57
N TYR A 134 8.08 -7.72 -9.46
CA TYR A 134 7.15 -7.50 -8.35
C TYR A 134 7.76 -6.51 -7.36
N ASP A 135 7.13 -5.35 -7.19
CA ASP A 135 7.49 -4.39 -6.14
C ASP A 135 6.62 -4.62 -4.90
N ALA A 136 7.21 -5.26 -3.88
CA ALA A 136 6.50 -5.63 -2.66
C ALA A 136 6.50 -4.47 -1.67
N PHE A 137 5.34 -3.83 -1.53
CA PHE A 137 5.13 -2.73 -0.58
C PHE A 137 5.23 -3.19 0.87
N ASN A 138 4.81 -4.42 1.15
CA ASN A 138 4.97 -5.10 2.43
C ASN A 138 5.10 -6.61 2.17
N ALA A 139 5.51 -7.37 3.17
CA ALA A 139 5.21 -8.79 3.25
C ALA A 139 3.73 -8.99 3.66
N GLU A 140 2.83 -9.05 2.68
CA GLU A 140 1.38 -9.01 2.92
C GLU A 140 0.88 -10.20 3.77
N TYR A 141 1.47 -11.38 3.59
CA TYR A 141 1.13 -12.54 4.42
C TYR A 141 1.43 -12.30 5.90
N ALA A 142 2.53 -11.61 6.19
CA ALA A 142 2.99 -11.34 7.54
C ALA A 142 2.12 -10.29 8.21
N LEU A 143 1.77 -9.23 7.47
CA LEU A 143 0.81 -8.23 7.91
C LEU A 143 -0.55 -8.87 8.24
N GLN A 144 -1.08 -9.71 7.35
CA GLN A 144 -2.35 -10.42 7.57
C GLN A 144 -2.26 -11.39 8.77
N ARG A 145 -1.11 -12.04 8.97
CA ARG A 145 -0.87 -12.90 10.14
C ARG A 145 -0.89 -12.09 11.43
N THR A 146 -0.27 -10.90 11.46
CA THR A 146 -0.32 -10.00 12.62
C THR A 146 -1.76 -9.58 12.93
N ILE A 147 -2.54 -9.22 11.91
CA ILE A 147 -3.98 -8.92 12.06
C ILE A 147 -4.73 -10.07 12.71
N ALA A 148 -4.50 -11.32 12.27
CA ALA A 148 -5.09 -12.51 12.86
C ALA A 148 -4.74 -12.68 14.35
N HIS A 149 -3.47 -12.46 14.73
CA HIS A 149 -3.03 -12.57 16.13
C HIS A 149 -3.67 -11.50 17.01
N VAL A 150 -3.75 -10.25 16.52
CA VAL A 150 -4.40 -9.15 17.26
C VAL A 150 -5.90 -9.42 17.41
N ASP A 151 -6.58 -9.86 16.35
CA ASP A 151 -8.01 -10.22 16.41
C ASP A 151 -8.30 -11.36 17.38
N ALA A 152 -7.42 -12.34 17.49
CA ALA A 152 -7.59 -13.50 18.36
C ALA A 152 -7.59 -13.15 19.85
N ARG A 153 -7.04 -12.00 20.25
CA ARG A 153 -7.03 -11.52 21.64
C ARG A 153 -8.39 -11.06 22.14
N ASN A 154 -9.35 -10.83 21.25
CA ASN A 154 -10.70 -10.39 21.61
C ASN A 154 -11.74 -11.43 21.17
N PHE A 155 -12.43 -12.03 22.14
CA PHE A 155 -13.45 -13.07 21.90
C PHE A 155 -14.52 -12.64 20.90
N ARG A 156 -14.95 -11.36 20.91
CA ARG A 156 -15.94 -10.82 19.97
C ARG A 156 -15.43 -10.78 18.52
N ARG A 157 -14.11 -10.87 18.32
CA ARG A 157 -13.43 -10.78 17.02
C ARG A 157 -12.90 -12.12 16.54
N LEU A 158 -13.18 -13.24 17.21
CA LEU A 158 -12.77 -14.57 16.78
C LEU A 158 -13.17 -14.92 15.33
N PRO A 159 -14.36 -14.55 14.82
CA PRO A 159 -14.68 -14.77 13.41
C PRO A 159 -13.75 -14.00 12.46
N ALA A 160 -13.39 -12.77 12.82
CA ALA A 160 -12.43 -11.96 12.06
C ALA A 160 -11.01 -12.53 12.17
N ALA A 161 -10.61 -13.06 13.33
CA ALA A 161 -9.34 -13.75 13.52
C ALA A 161 -9.24 -15.00 12.63
N LEU A 162 -10.29 -15.82 12.61
CA LEU A 162 -10.37 -17.02 11.77
C LEU A 162 -10.28 -16.66 10.29
N TYR A 163 -11.08 -15.69 9.85
CA TYR A 163 -11.01 -15.16 8.49
C TYR A 163 -9.59 -14.70 8.15
N SER A 164 -8.98 -13.88 9.01
CA SER A 164 -7.63 -13.34 8.81
C SER A 164 -6.57 -14.44 8.78
N ARG A 165 -6.72 -15.51 9.56
CA ARG A 165 -5.81 -16.65 9.57
C ARG A 165 -5.90 -17.46 8.27
N ILE A 166 -7.12 -17.68 7.77
CA ILE A 166 -7.34 -18.31 6.46
C ILE A 166 -6.72 -17.45 5.35
N GLN A 167 -6.97 -16.13 5.38
CA GLN A 167 -6.40 -15.21 4.39
C GLN A 167 -4.87 -15.16 4.47
N ALA A 168 -4.27 -15.15 5.66
CA ALA A 168 -2.81 -15.16 5.81
C ALA A 168 -2.18 -16.39 5.12
N ALA A 169 -2.80 -17.57 5.26
CA ALA A 169 -2.34 -18.78 4.57
C ALA A 169 -2.49 -18.69 3.05
N ARG A 170 -3.62 -18.17 2.56
CA ARG A 170 -3.88 -17.97 1.12
C ARG A 170 -2.93 -16.94 0.51
N ILE A 171 -2.71 -15.82 1.20
CA ILE A 171 -1.78 -14.76 0.81
C ILE A 171 -0.37 -15.32 0.78
N HIS A 172 0.07 -16.05 1.82
CA HIS A 172 1.39 -16.68 1.83
C HIS A 172 1.61 -17.60 0.61
N ALA A 173 0.63 -18.46 0.29
CA ALA A 173 0.73 -19.34 -0.87
C ALA A 173 0.81 -18.57 -2.20
N PHE A 174 -0.02 -17.53 -2.34
CA PHE A 174 -0.06 -16.69 -3.52
C PHE A 174 1.21 -15.85 -3.68
N GLU A 175 1.63 -15.13 -2.64
CA GLU A 175 2.82 -14.29 -2.60
C GLU A 175 4.10 -15.10 -2.82
N ARG A 176 4.16 -16.34 -2.31
CA ARG A 176 5.21 -17.30 -2.67
C ARG A 176 5.24 -17.60 -4.16
N SER A 177 4.08 -17.90 -4.74
CA SER A 177 3.96 -18.16 -6.18
C SER A 177 4.44 -16.95 -7.00
N ILE A 178 4.01 -15.74 -6.64
CA ILE A 178 4.46 -14.49 -7.27
C ILE A 178 5.99 -14.32 -7.15
N CYS A 179 6.55 -14.46 -5.95
CA CYS A 179 7.98 -14.34 -5.74
C CYS A 179 8.77 -15.37 -6.56
N GLN A 180 8.21 -16.57 -6.74
CA GLN A 180 8.80 -17.62 -7.56
C GLN A 180 8.75 -17.30 -9.06
N MET A 181 7.60 -16.85 -9.57
CA MET A 181 7.40 -16.55 -10.99
C MET A 181 8.06 -15.24 -11.46
N ALA A 182 8.19 -14.24 -10.59
CA ALA A 182 8.76 -12.96 -10.95
C ALA A 182 10.25 -13.09 -11.32
N ASP A 183 10.67 -12.33 -12.33
CA ASP A 183 12.07 -12.24 -12.73
C ASP A 183 12.85 -11.40 -11.70
N GLY A 184 12.23 -10.33 -11.18
CA GLY A 184 12.72 -9.51 -10.06
C GLY A 184 11.68 -9.38 -8.94
N VAL A 185 12.13 -9.31 -7.69
CA VAL A 185 11.30 -8.89 -6.54
C VAL A 185 12.08 -7.86 -5.76
N ILE A 186 11.43 -6.74 -5.47
CA ILE A 186 11.97 -5.62 -4.70
C ILE A 186 11.17 -5.53 -3.40
N ALA A 187 11.83 -5.24 -2.28
CA ALA A 187 11.17 -4.92 -1.02
C ALA A 187 11.41 -3.46 -0.63
N VAL A 188 10.49 -2.88 0.14
CA VAL A 188 10.63 -1.50 0.66
C VAL A 188 11.60 -1.39 1.84
N SER A 189 11.81 -2.48 2.59
CA SER A 189 12.56 -2.48 3.83
C SER A 189 13.39 -3.77 4.00
N ASN A 190 14.36 -3.74 4.92
CA ASN A 190 15.13 -4.94 5.26
C ASN A 190 14.27 -5.99 5.96
N GLU A 191 13.28 -5.53 6.74
CA GLU A 191 12.31 -6.33 7.46
C GLU A 191 11.43 -7.11 6.47
N ASP A 192 10.87 -6.44 5.46
CA ASP A 192 10.08 -7.07 4.40
C ASP A 192 10.95 -8.01 3.56
N ALA A 193 12.17 -7.61 3.23
CA ALA A 193 13.11 -8.48 2.52
C ALA A 193 13.42 -9.76 3.30
N ALA A 194 13.56 -9.68 4.63
CA ALA A 194 13.77 -10.85 5.48
C ALA A 194 12.56 -11.78 5.47
N LEU A 195 11.34 -11.24 5.46
CA LEU A 195 10.09 -12.02 5.40
C LEU A 195 9.83 -12.63 4.02
N LEU A 196 10.27 -11.99 2.94
CA LEU A 196 10.07 -12.42 1.56
C LEU A 196 11.18 -13.33 1.02
N ARG A 197 12.42 -13.26 1.56
CA ARG A 197 13.54 -14.13 1.16
C ARG A 197 13.19 -15.62 1.16
N PRO A 198 12.56 -16.19 2.21
CA PRO A 198 12.16 -17.59 2.21
C PRO A 198 11.18 -17.95 1.07
N LEU A 199 10.36 -16.99 0.64
CA LEU A 199 9.41 -17.17 -0.46
C LEU A 199 10.09 -17.12 -1.83
N ARG A 200 11.08 -16.23 -1.99
CA ARG A 200 11.87 -16.03 -3.21
C ARG A 200 12.87 -17.16 -3.47
N GLY A 201 13.39 -17.76 -2.40
CA GLY A 201 14.51 -18.71 -2.42
C GLY A 201 15.87 -18.00 -2.44
N GLN A 202 16.87 -18.59 -3.11
CA GLN A 202 18.24 -18.05 -3.16
C GLN A 202 18.43 -16.86 -4.13
N ARG A 203 17.38 -16.42 -4.83
CA ARG A 203 17.49 -15.33 -5.82
C ARG A 203 17.59 -13.95 -5.15
N PRO A 204 18.32 -12.99 -5.75
CA PRO A 204 18.54 -11.67 -5.14
C PRO A 204 17.24 -10.90 -4.92
N LEU A 205 17.02 -10.41 -3.69
CA LEU A 205 15.87 -9.59 -3.29
C LEU A 205 16.39 -8.23 -2.79
N PRO A 206 16.63 -7.27 -3.69
CA PRO A 206 17.11 -5.94 -3.30
C PRO A 206 16.06 -5.16 -2.51
N VAL A 207 16.55 -4.28 -1.64
CA VAL A 207 15.73 -3.33 -0.89
C VAL A 207 15.83 -1.98 -1.59
N VAL A 208 14.69 -1.43 -1.99
CA VAL A 208 14.56 -0.08 -2.55
C VAL A 208 13.59 0.68 -1.65
N PRO A 209 14.09 1.49 -0.69
CA PRO A 209 13.25 2.19 0.25
C PRO A 209 12.38 3.23 -0.44
N SER A 210 11.23 3.55 0.16
CA SER A 210 10.41 4.67 -0.30
C SER A 210 11.15 5.98 -0.06
N GLY A 211 11.27 6.79 -1.10
CA GLY A 211 11.89 8.11 -1.04
C GLY A 211 10.88 9.21 -0.68
N ILE A 212 11.42 10.39 -0.34
CA ILE A 212 10.67 11.63 -0.16
C ILE A 212 11.24 12.73 -1.06
N PHE A 213 10.43 13.72 -1.41
CA PHE A 213 10.90 14.93 -2.10
C PHE A 213 11.53 15.88 -1.07
N THR A 214 12.83 15.69 -0.81
CA THR A 214 13.57 16.43 0.23
C THR A 214 13.47 17.95 0.12
N GLN A 215 13.28 18.49 -1.09
CA GLN A 215 13.08 19.92 -1.33
C GLN A 215 11.85 20.47 -0.58
N ALA A 216 10.80 19.66 -0.41
CA ALA A 216 9.61 20.03 0.36
C ALA A 216 9.89 20.19 1.86
N TYR A 217 11.00 19.64 2.36
CA TYR A 217 11.40 19.64 3.78
C TYR A 217 12.62 20.54 4.05
N ALA A 218 13.14 21.22 3.03
CA ALA A 218 14.37 22.01 3.14
C ALA A 218 14.23 23.27 4.01
N GLN A 219 13.00 23.73 4.26
CA GLN A 219 12.71 24.95 5.02
C GLN A 219 11.91 24.67 6.30
N ALA A 220 12.32 23.68 7.09
CA ALA A 220 11.77 23.52 8.43
C ALA A 220 12.39 24.59 9.37
N ALA A 221 11.68 25.69 9.56
CA ALA A 221 12.00 26.62 10.65
C ALA A 221 11.71 25.92 12.00
N PRO A 222 12.50 26.17 13.06
CA PRO A 222 12.13 25.76 14.41
C PRO A 222 10.75 26.32 14.73
N LEU A 223 9.82 25.43 15.08
CA LEU A 223 8.52 25.85 15.58
C LEU A 223 8.69 26.25 17.04
N ASP A 224 8.31 27.48 17.37
CA ASP A 224 8.14 27.90 18.76
C ASP A 224 6.81 27.30 19.25
N LEU A 225 6.88 26.11 19.83
CA LEU A 225 5.72 25.39 20.32
C LEU A 225 5.39 25.90 21.73
N GLU A 226 4.15 26.33 21.94
CA GLU A 226 3.65 26.77 23.26
C GLU A 226 3.79 25.70 24.35
N GLN A 227 3.85 24.42 23.94
CA GLN A 227 3.96 23.27 24.83
C GLN A 227 4.62 22.07 24.12
N PRO A 228 5.20 21.12 24.88
CA PRO A 228 5.75 19.89 24.29
C PRO A 228 4.68 19.12 23.51
N ALA A 229 4.88 19.00 22.19
CA ALA A 229 3.92 18.34 21.31
C ALA A 229 4.40 16.96 20.88
N ILE A 230 3.48 15.98 20.94
CA ILE A 230 3.65 14.67 20.33
C ILE A 230 2.69 14.60 19.17
N VAL A 231 3.19 14.30 17.98
CA VAL A 231 2.37 14.21 16.77
C VAL A 231 2.36 12.77 16.27
N PHE A 232 1.17 12.21 16.09
CA PHE A 232 0.95 10.96 15.37
C PHE A 232 0.24 11.26 14.06
N THR A 233 0.90 10.97 12.93
CA THR A 233 0.36 11.23 11.59
C THR A 233 -0.04 9.94 10.88
N GLY A 234 -1.13 9.97 10.12
CA GLY A 234 -1.50 8.83 9.27
C GLY A 234 -2.96 8.78 8.83
N LYS A 235 -3.33 7.70 8.15
CA LYS A 235 -4.73 7.44 7.79
C LYS A 235 -5.46 6.86 8.99
N MET A 236 -6.39 7.59 9.59
CA MET A 236 -7.02 7.22 10.88
C MET A 236 -8.22 6.26 10.75
N ASP A 237 -8.48 5.74 9.54
CA ASP A 237 -9.33 4.57 9.29
C ASP A 237 -8.49 3.29 9.07
N TYR A 238 -7.16 3.42 9.03
CA TYR A 238 -6.25 2.29 8.92
C TYR A 238 -6.04 1.69 10.29
N ARG A 239 -6.45 0.43 10.44
CA ARG A 239 -6.53 -0.23 11.74
C ARG A 239 -5.23 -0.17 12.58
N PRO A 240 -4.03 -0.43 12.04
CA PRO A 240 -2.79 -0.29 12.82
C PRO A 240 -2.59 1.10 13.43
N ASN A 241 -2.99 2.15 12.70
CA ASN A 241 -2.91 3.52 13.22
C ASN A 241 -3.91 3.75 14.36
N VAL A 242 -5.14 3.27 14.20
CA VAL A 242 -6.17 3.36 15.26
C VAL A 242 -5.72 2.62 16.52
N ASP A 243 -5.15 1.42 16.36
CA ASP A 243 -4.63 0.61 17.47
C ASP A 243 -3.48 1.31 18.19
N ALA A 244 -2.51 1.86 17.44
CA ALA A 244 -1.38 2.59 17.99
C ALA A 244 -1.79 3.85 18.75
N VAL A 245 -2.72 4.64 18.20
CA VAL A 245 -3.24 5.85 18.83
C VAL A 245 -3.98 5.54 20.13
N LEU A 246 -4.84 4.52 20.12
CA LEU A 246 -5.57 4.10 21.32
C LEU A 246 -4.62 3.58 22.40
N TRP A 247 -3.67 2.71 22.04
CA TRP A 247 -2.65 2.22 22.96
C TRP A 247 -1.83 3.36 23.56
N PHE A 248 -1.35 4.29 22.72
CA PHE A 248 -0.57 5.42 23.21
C PHE A 248 -1.39 6.30 24.16
N ALA A 249 -2.61 6.66 23.79
CA ALA A 249 -3.47 7.52 24.61
C ALA A 249 -3.90 6.87 25.94
N GLN A 250 -4.05 5.53 25.97
CA GLN A 250 -4.52 4.82 27.16
C GLN A 250 -3.37 4.39 28.09
N ASP A 251 -2.26 3.91 27.53
CA ASP A 251 -1.21 3.26 28.31
C ASP A 251 0.02 4.15 28.52
N ILE A 252 0.31 5.07 27.58
CA ILE A 252 1.54 5.86 27.56
C ILE A 252 1.30 7.31 27.99
N LEU A 253 0.30 7.97 27.41
CA LEU A 253 0.01 9.39 27.64
C LEU A 253 -0.22 9.73 29.12
N PRO A 254 -0.97 8.95 29.92
CA PRO A 254 -1.13 9.24 31.35
C PRO A 254 0.21 9.28 32.10
N ARG A 255 1.13 8.35 31.77
CA ARG A 255 2.46 8.27 32.40
C ARG A 255 3.38 9.40 31.95
N LEU A 256 3.15 9.97 30.77
CA LEU A 256 3.87 11.14 30.29
C LEU A 256 3.38 12.40 30.99
N LEU A 257 2.07 12.56 31.18
CA LEU A 257 1.48 13.69 31.90
C LEU A 257 1.98 13.78 33.36
N GLU A 258 2.25 12.63 34.01
CA GLU A 258 2.88 12.60 35.35
C GLU A 258 4.28 13.25 35.38
N LYS A 259 5.00 13.26 34.25
CA LYS A 259 6.37 13.79 34.15
C LYS A 259 6.44 15.15 33.47
N VAL A 260 5.54 15.39 32.51
CA VAL A 260 5.44 16.60 31.71
C VAL A 260 3.96 16.97 31.62
N SER A 261 3.48 17.72 32.60
CA SER A 261 2.05 18.04 32.75
C SER A 261 1.47 18.87 31.61
N THR A 262 2.32 19.47 30.76
CA THR A 262 1.94 20.30 29.61
C THR A 262 2.05 19.56 28.28
N VAL A 263 2.39 18.27 28.26
CA VAL A 263 2.51 17.54 26.99
C VAL A 263 1.17 17.43 26.28
N HIS A 264 1.16 17.64 24.97
CA HIS A 264 -0.06 17.60 24.16
C HIS A 264 0.08 16.62 23.00
N PHE A 265 -0.93 15.79 22.80
CA PHE A 265 -0.95 14.74 21.79
C PHE A 265 -1.85 15.10 20.61
N TYR A 266 -1.23 15.36 19.46
CA TYR A 266 -1.90 15.66 18.20
C TYR A 266 -2.02 14.40 17.34
N ILE A 267 -3.24 14.01 17.03
CA ILE A 267 -3.58 12.92 16.10
C ILE A 267 -4.01 13.57 14.79
N VAL A 268 -3.08 13.58 13.83
CA VAL A 268 -3.23 14.30 12.55
C VAL A 268 -3.43 13.31 11.42
N GLY A 269 -4.55 13.37 10.71
CA GLY A 269 -4.82 12.34 9.74
C GLY A 269 -6.22 12.27 9.15
N GLN A 270 -6.29 11.83 7.90
CA GLN A 270 -7.55 11.68 7.18
C GLN A 270 -8.43 10.59 7.81
N LYS A 271 -9.75 10.80 7.78
CA LYS A 271 -10.80 9.83 8.15
C LYS A 271 -10.64 9.28 9.59
N PRO A 272 -10.69 10.13 10.63
CA PRO A 272 -10.69 9.65 12.02
C PRO A 272 -11.82 8.65 12.25
N SER A 273 -11.45 7.45 12.70
CA SER A 273 -12.40 6.40 13.07
C SER A 273 -13.23 6.84 14.29
N ALA A 274 -14.51 6.46 14.32
CA ALA A 274 -15.38 6.66 15.49
C ALA A 274 -14.83 5.98 16.76
N ALA A 275 -13.95 4.99 16.62
CA ALA A 275 -13.25 4.38 17.76
C ALA A 275 -12.39 5.39 18.54
N LEU A 276 -12.01 6.52 17.92
CA LEU A 276 -11.21 7.57 18.54
C LEU A 276 -12.05 8.66 19.20
N ASP A 277 -13.39 8.65 19.07
CA ASP A 277 -14.24 9.75 19.55
C ASP A 277 -14.14 9.96 21.07
N GLY A 278 -13.94 8.89 21.83
CA GLY A 278 -13.71 8.97 23.28
C GLY A 278 -12.46 9.79 23.65
N LEU A 279 -11.45 9.84 22.77
CA LEU A 279 -10.22 10.62 23.02
C LEU A 279 -10.45 12.13 22.87
N ARG A 280 -11.53 12.56 22.19
CA ARG A 280 -11.85 13.99 22.01
C ARG A 280 -12.23 14.69 23.33
N ALA A 281 -12.58 13.92 24.35
CA ALA A 281 -12.90 14.43 25.67
C ALA A 281 -11.65 14.71 26.52
N LEU A 282 -10.47 14.25 26.10
CA LEU A 282 -9.22 14.47 26.81
C LEU A 282 -8.64 15.85 26.45
N PRO A 283 -8.42 16.76 27.42
CA PRO A 283 -7.94 18.12 27.14
C PRO A 283 -6.54 18.15 26.51
N GLU A 284 -5.71 17.16 26.79
CA GLU A 284 -4.35 17.00 26.26
C GLU A 284 -4.30 16.34 24.88
N VAL A 285 -5.46 16.02 24.27
CA VAL A 285 -5.53 15.35 22.96
C VAL A 285 -6.25 16.23 21.94
N THR A 286 -5.70 16.31 20.74
CA THR A 286 -6.36 16.97 19.60
C THR A 286 -6.39 16.05 18.39
N ILE A 287 -7.59 15.81 17.86
CA ILE A 287 -7.80 15.07 16.61
C ILE A 287 -8.21 16.07 15.53
N THR A 288 -7.28 16.39 14.63
CA THR A 288 -7.47 17.47 13.63
C THR A 288 -8.26 17.01 12.40
N GLY A 289 -8.08 15.76 11.98
CA GLY A 289 -8.53 15.31 10.67
C GLY A 289 -7.45 15.52 9.59
N ALA A 290 -7.88 15.67 8.34
CA ALA A 290 -6.96 16.01 7.25
C ALA A 290 -6.48 17.46 7.44
N VAL A 291 -5.18 17.69 7.34
CA VAL A 291 -4.57 19.03 7.29
C VAL A 291 -3.85 19.17 5.95
N ASP A 292 -3.76 20.40 5.45
CA ASP A 292 -2.96 20.70 4.26
C ASP A 292 -1.47 20.62 4.62
N ASP A 293 -0.66 20.20 3.64
CA ASP A 293 0.81 20.23 3.72
C ASP A 293 1.33 21.67 3.56
#